data_AF-A0AAF0EJ76-F1
#
_entry.id   AF-A0AAF0EJ76-F1
#
_cell.length_a   1.000
_cell.length_b   1.000
_cell.length_c   1.000
_cell.angle_alpha   90.00
_cell.angle_beta   90.00
_cell.angle_gamma   90.00
#
_symmetry.space_group_name_H-M   'P 1'
#
loop_
_entity.id
_entity.type
_entity.pdbx_description
1 polymer ?
#
loop_
_entity_poly.entity_id
_entity_poly.type
_entity_poly.pdbx_seq_one_letter_code
_entity_poly.pdbx_strand_id
1 'polypeptide(L)'
;MTDHTASLEESNAARLPLGYRDSCSALLIPLNKCRRKTFYAPWACEEERHTYERCQYQDFLNRQKKLQQLVAEKNSAAAEDL
;
A
#
# COMPACT_ATOMS: atom_id res chain seq x y z
N MET A 1 -4.08 14.59 -3.51
CA MET A 1 -3.55 13.27 -3.14
C MET A 1 -2.54 12.91 -4.20
N THR A 2 -1.26 12.82 -3.83
CA THR A 2 -0.23 12.30 -4.74
C THR A 2 -0.52 10.83 -4.95
N ASP A 3 -0.81 10.43 -6.19
CA ASP A 3 -1.01 9.03 -6.54
C ASP A 3 0.32 8.29 -6.36
N HIS A 4 0.34 7.30 -5.45
CA HIS A 4 1.51 6.48 -5.12
C HIS A 4 1.49 5.14 -5.87
N THR A 5 0.64 5.03 -6.90
CA THR A 5 0.50 3.83 -7.74
C THR A 5 1.48 3.88 -8.89
N ALA A 6 2.29 2.83 -9.05
CA ALA A 6 3.16 2.69 -10.21
C ALA A 6 2.34 2.25 -11.43
N SER A 7 2.74 2.68 -12.63
CA SER A 7 2.17 2.13 -13.86
C SER A 7 2.49 0.63 -13.99
N LEU A 8 1.73 -0.07 -14.84
CA LEU A 8 1.97 -1.49 -15.09
C LEU A 8 3.37 -1.72 -15.70
N GLU A 9 3.79 -0.83 -16.60
CA GLU A 9 5.11 -0.88 -17.25
C GLU A 9 6.23 -0.71 -16.22
N GLU A 10 6.12 0.27 -15.32
CA GLU A 10 7.09 0.49 -14.24
C GLU A 10 7.14 -0.68 -13.25
N SER A 11 5.98 -1.22 -12.88
CA SER A 11 5.88 -2.38 -12.00
C SER A 11 6.52 -3.63 -12.60
N ASN A 12 6.34 -3.84 -13.90
CA ASN A 12 6.98 -4.93 -14.64
C ASN A 12 8.48 -4.71 -14.78
N ALA A 13 8.92 -3.51 -15.13
CA ALA A 13 10.34 -3.15 -15.24
C ALA A 13 11.07 -3.31 -13.91
N ALA A 14 10.45 -2.93 -12.79
CA ALA A 14 10.97 -3.11 -11.45
C ALA A 14 10.82 -4.55 -10.91
N ARG A 15 10.19 -5.45 -11.68
CA ARG A 15 9.90 -6.84 -11.31
C ARG A 15 9.20 -6.95 -9.95
N LEU A 16 8.21 -6.10 -9.70
CA LEU A 16 7.42 -6.15 -8.48
C LEU A 16 6.53 -7.40 -8.47
N PRO A 17 6.56 -8.22 -7.39
CA PRO A 17 5.63 -9.32 -7.21
C PRO A 17 4.19 -8.81 -7.15
N LEU A 18 3.23 -9.63 -7.58
CA LEU A 18 1.81 -9.23 -7.68
C LEU A 18 1.25 -8.68 -6.36
N GLY A 19 1.64 -9.25 -5.21
CA GLY A 19 1.16 -8.80 -3.91
C GLY A 19 1.62 -7.39 -3.50
N TYR A 20 2.64 -6.83 -4.16
CA TYR A 20 3.15 -5.48 -3.89
C TYR A 20 2.78 -4.47 -4.98
N ARG A 21 1.88 -4.84 -5.90
CA ARG A 21 1.33 -3.94 -6.93
C ARG A 21 0.07 -3.26 -6.39
N ASP A 22 0.20 -2.64 -5.23
CA ASP A 22 -0.86 -1.94 -4.53
C ASP A 22 -0.84 -0.42 -4.81
N SER A 23 -1.69 0.32 -4.11
CA SER A 23 -1.78 1.79 -4.13
C SER A 23 -0.49 2.50 -3.67
N CYS A 24 0.47 1.77 -3.10
CA CYS A 24 1.74 2.28 -2.58
C CYS A 24 2.96 1.81 -3.41
N SER A 25 2.72 1.12 -4.52
CA SER A 25 3.75 0.44 -5.33
C SER A 25 4.83 1.37 -5.88
N ALA A 26 4.53 2.64 -6.19
CA ALA A 26 5.51 3.60 -6.69
C ALA A 26 6.61 3.92 -5.67
N LEU A 27 6.29 3.88 -4.37
CA LEU A 27 7.25 4.13 -3.28
C LEU A 27 8.17 2.93 -3.02
N LEU A 28 7.74 1.72 -3.38
CA LEU A 28 8.52 0.50 -3.20
C LEU A 28 9.68 0.39 -4.20
N ILE A 29 9.53 0.95 -5.40
CA ILE A 29 10.57 0.96 -6.44
C ILE A 29 11.85 1.67 -5.96
N PRO A 30 11.82 2.94 -5.49
CA PRO A 30 13.01 3.62 -4.98
C PRO A 30 13.56 2.96 -3.72
N LEU A 31 12.70 2.45 -2.82
CA LEU A 31 13.13 1.71 -1.64
C LEU A 31 13.95 0.46 -2.00
N ASN A 32 13.48 -0.32 -2.97
CA ASN A 32 14.19 -1.52 -3.43
C ASN A 32 15.50 -1.17 -4.17
N LYS A 33 15.56 -0.04 -4.88
CA LYS A 33 16.81 0.47 -5.46
C LYS A 33 17.81 0.83 -4.36
N CYS A 34 17.37 1.53 -3.32
CA CYS A 34 18.21 1.90 -2.18
C CYS A 34 18.73 0.66 -1.44
N ARG A 35 17.84 -0.29 -1.09
CA ARG A 35 18.20 -1.56 -0.44
C ARG A 35 19.26 -2.35 -1.20
N ARG A 36 19.14 -2.44 -2.54
CA ARG A 36 20.15 -3.12 -3.36
C ARG A 36 21.49 -2.37 -3.37
N LYS A 37 21.47 -1.04 -3.43
CA LYS A 37 22.67 -0.20 -3.42
C LYS A 37 23.43 -0.31 -2.08
N THR A 38 22.73 -0.45 -0.98
CA THR A 38 23.30 -0.49 0.38
C THR A 38 23.45 -1.90 0.93
N PHE A 39 23.28 -2.94 0.11
CA PHE A 39 23.30 -4.34 0.51
C PHE A 39 22.38 -4.66 1.70
N TYR A 40 21.19 -4.03 1.71
CA TYR A 40 20.16 -4.20 2.74
C TYR A 40 20.63 -3.83 4.16
N ALA A 41 21.57 -2.89 4.26
CA ALA A 41 21.98 -2.34 5.55
C ALA A 41 20.78 -1.76 6.32
N PRO A 42 20.57 -2.13 7.61
CA PRO A 42 19.38 -1.76 8.36
C PRO A 42 19.29 -0.27 8.74
N TRP A 43 20.43 0.42 8.82
CA TRP A 43 20.53 1.86 9.12
C TRP A 43 20.45 2.75 7.87
N ALA A 44 20.27 2.16 6.68
CA ALA A 44 20.17 2.90 5.43
C ALA A 44 18.74 2.87 4.89
N CYS A 45 18.37 3.88 4.10
CA CYS A 45 17.06 3.98 3.45
C CYS A 45 15.87 4.14 4.43
N GLU A 46 16.11 4.74 5.61
CA GLU A 46 15.08 4.88 6.65
C GLU A 46 13.91 5.78 6.20
N GLU A 47 14.21 6.88 5.51
CA GLU A 47 13.20 7.83 5.02
C GLU A 47 12.29 7.21 3.96
N GLU A 48 12.86 6.51 2.98
CA GLU A 48 12.09 5.81 1.95
C GLU A 48 11.27 4.67 2.55
N ARG A 49 11.83 3.96 3.54
CA ARG A 49 11.13 2.90 4.27
C ARG A 49 9.93 3.46 5.03
N HIS A 50 10.14 4.50 5.84
CA HIS A 50 9.09 5.11 6.64
C HIS A 50 8.01 5.75 5.76
N THR A 51 8.37 6.32 4.62
CA THR A 51 7.42 6.86 3.65
C THR A 51 6.53 5.75 3.06
N TYR A 52 7.10 4.60 2.71
CA TYR A 52 6.35 3.43 2.25
C TYR A 52 5.44 2.85 3.35
N GLU A 53 5.96 2.69 4.57
CA GLU A 53 5.21 2.19 5.73
C GLU A 53 4.01 3.11 6.07
N ARG A 54 4.20 4.43 6.01
CA ARG A 54 3.13 5.40 6.21
C ARG A 54 2.02 5.27 5.16
N CYS A 55 2.38 5.06 3.89
CA CYS A 55 1.40 4.81 2.83
C CYS A 55 0.59 3.55 3.12
N GLN A 56 1.25 2.44 3.47
CA GLN A 56 0.58 1.18 3.80
C GLN A 56 -0.36 1.31 5.01
N TYR A 57 0.06 2.08 6.02
CA TYR A 57 -0.77 2.34 7.18
C TYR A 57 -2.04 3.11 6.80
N GLN A 58 -1.93 4.12 5.93
CA GLN A 58 -3.10 4.87 5.43
C GLN A 58 -4.04 3.98 4.62
N ASP A 59 -3.50 3.10 3.75
CA ASP A 59 -4.29 2.13 3.01
C ASP A 59 -5.06 1.18 3.95
N PHE A 60 -4.39 0.66 4.97
CA PHE A 60 -5.03 -0.16 6.01
C PHE A 60 -6.20 0.56 6.70
N LEU A 61 -6.00 1.81 7.12
CA LEU A 61 -7.06 2.61 7.75
C LEU A 61 -8.25 2.83 6.80
N ASN A 62 -7.98 3.06 5.50
CA ASN A 62 -9.03 3.21 4.50
C ASN A 62 -9.81 1.91 4.31
N ARG A 63 -9.13 0.76 4.27
CA ARG A 63 -9.77 -0.56 4.19
C ARG A 63 -10.60 -0.87 5.44
N GLN A 64 -10.11 -0.50 6.62
CA GLN A 64 -10.87 -0.65 7.87
C GLN A 64 -12.16 0.18 7.86
N LYS A 65 -12.09 1.44 7.41
CA LYS A 65 -13.28 2.30 7.25
C LYS A 65 -14.27 1.70 6.25
N LYS A 66 -13.79 1.18 5.11
CA LYS A 66 -14.68 0.54 4.14
C LYS A 66 -15.34 -0.71 4.71
N LEU A 67 -14.61 -1.51 5.47
CA LEU A 67 -15.19 -2.67 6.16
C LEU A 67 -16.28 -2.26 7.16
N GLN A 68 -16.04 -1.21 7.95
CA GLN A 68 -17.04 -0.68 8.89
C GLN A 68 -18.32 -0.24 8.18
N GLN A 69 -18.20 0.43 7.03
CA GLN A 69 -19.35 0.83 6.20
C GLN A 69 -20.13 -0.40 5.71
N LEU A 70 -19.45 -1.39 5.15
CA LEU A 70 -20.08 -2.62 4.65
C LEU A 70 -20.80 -3.41 5.76
N VAL A 71 -20.21 -3.44 6.97
CA VAL A 71 -20.84 -4.08 8.13
C VAL A 71 -22.08 -3.31 8.57
N ALA A 72 -22.04 -1.97 8.60
CA ALA A 72 -23.19 -1.14 8.95
C ALA A 72 -24.34 -1.30 7.94
N GLU A 73 -24.03 -1.25 6.64
CA GLU A 73 -24.99 -1.47 5.54
C GLU A 73 -25.63 -2.88 5.63
N LYS A 74 -24.85 -3.91 5.93
CA LYS A 74 -25.35 -5.27 6.12
C LYS A 74 -26.29 -5.37 7.33
N ASN A 75 -25.96 -4.70 8.43
CA ASN A 75 -26.77 -4.70 9.64
C ASN A 75 -28.08 -3.93 9.44
N SER A 76 -28.07 -2.81 8.70
CA SER A 76 -29.29 -2.08 8.37
C SER A 76 -30.19 -2.89 7.43
N ALA A 77 -29.63 -3.54 6.41
CA ALA A 77 -30.39 -4.41 5.52
C ALA A 77 -31.04 -5.58 6.29
N ALA A 78 -30.29 -6.23 7.20
CA ALA A 78 -30.83 -7.30 8.03
C ALA A 78 -31.93 -6.84 9.01
N ALA A 79 -31.95 -5.55 9.37
CA ALA A 79 -32.99 -4.96 10.21
C ALA A 79 -34.23 -4.53 9.40
N GLU A 80 -34.08 -4.23 8.11
CA GLU A 80 -35.19 -3.91 7.19
C GLU A 80 -35.96 -5.16 6.73
N ASP A 81 -35.31 -6.34 6.75
CA ASP A 81 -35.91 -7.64 6.38
C ASP A 81 -36.75 -8.29 7.53
N LEU A 82 -36.87 -7.65 8.69
CA LEU A 82 -37.67 -8.08 9.86
C LEU A 82 -38.97 -7.27 9.99
#